data_AF-A0AAX2LZ17-F1
#
_entry.id   AF-A0AAX2LZ17-F1
#
_cell.length_a   1.000
_cell.length_b   1.000
_cell.length_c   1.000
_cell.angle_alpha   90.00
_cell.angle_beta   90.00
_cell.angle_gamma   90.00
#
_symmetry.space_group_name_H-M   'P 1'
#
loop_
_entity.id
_entity.type
_entity.pdbx_description
1 polymer ?
#
loop_
_entity_poly.entity_id
_entity_poly.type
_entity_poly.pdbx_seq_one_letter_code
_entity_poly.pdbx_strand_id
1 'polypeptide(L)'
;MFALSDHYGKQHAHEIVYENAMLGIEKQKTFKEVLLADKRVSKVLKEKEIDALLDATTYVGYAPKLVDEFLEKIKNSAILK
;
A
#
# COMPACT_ATOMS: atom_id res chain seq x y z
N MET A 1 -3.38 -5.11 2.20
CA MET A 1 -4.26 -6.18 1.67
C MET A 1 -3.46 -7.24 0.91
N PHE A 2 -2.69 -6.89 -0.12
CA PHE A 2 -1.93 -7.88 -0.90
C PHE A 2 -0.90 -8.66 -0.07
N ALA A 3 -0.06 -7.99 0.71
CA ALA A 3 0.93 -8.66 1.58
C ALA A 3 0.31 -9.68 2.55
N LEU A 4 -0.93 -9.46 3.02
CA LEU A 4 -1.64 -10.40 3.89
C LEU A 4 -2.39 -11.48 3.10
N SER A 5 -2.70 -11.24 1.83
CA SER A 5 -3.43 -12.20 0.98
C SER A 5 -2.64 -13.47 0.72
N ASP A 6 -1.30 -13.38 0.69
CA ASP A 6 -0.42 -14.55 0.52
C ASP A 6 -0.46 -15.50 1.72
N HIS A 7 -0.87 -15.00 2.89
CA HIS A 7 -0.99 -15.79 4.12
C HIS A 7 -2.42 -16.23 4.44
N TYR A 8 -3.41 -15.40 4.10
CA TYR A 8 -4.79 -15.54 4.56
C TYR A 8 -5.83 -15.67 3.44
N GLY A 9 -5.42 -15.49 2.19
CA GLY A 9 -6.34 -15.34 1.06
C GLY A 9 -6.97 -13.93 1.01
N LYS A 10 -7.46 -13.56 -0.18
CA LYS A 10 -7.89 -12.18 -0.49
C LYS A 10 -9.02 -11.67 0.40
N GLN A 11 -10.04 -12.49 0.63
CA GLN A 11 -11.21 -12.08 1.41
C GLN A 11 -10.85 -11.84 2.87
N HIS A 12 -10.15 -12.80 3.50
CA HIS A 12 -9.76 -12.65 4.90
C HIS A 12 -8.72 -11.53 5.09
N ALA A 13 -7.79 -11.36 4.15
CA ALA A 13 -6.86 -10.23 4.17
C ALA A 13 -7.57 -8.86 4.05
N HIS A 14 -8.65 -8.78 3.26
CA HIS A 14 -9.48 -7.59 3.18
C HIS A 14 -10.18 -7.31 4.53
N GLU A 15 -10.81 -8.32 5.13
CA GLU A 15 -11.47 -8.21 6.45
C GLU A 15 -10.50 -7.72 7.53
N ILE A 16 -9.32 -8.35 7.65
CA ILE A 16 -8.30 -7.96 8.63
C ILE A 16 -7.93 -6.48 8.45
N VAL A 17 -7.63 -6.06 7.21
CA VAL A 17 -7.23 -4.67 6.93
C VAL A 17 -8.37 -3.70 7.26
N TYR A 18 -9.60 -4.04 6.88
CA TYR A 18 -10.77 -3.21 7.14
C TYR A 18 -11.02 -3.03 8.64
N GLU A 19 -11.04 -4.11 9.41
CA GLU A 19 -11.21 -4.08 10.86
C GLU A 19 -10.12 -3.25 11.55
N ASN A 20 -8.86 -3.41 11.15
CA ASN A 20 -7.74 -2.64 11.70
C ASN A 20 -7.84 -1.15 11.37
N ALA A 21 -8.29 -0.81 10.16
CA ALA A 21 -8.49 0.59 9.76
C ALA A 21 -9.62 1.24 10.58
N MET A 22 -10.75 0.55 10.72
CA MET A 22 -11.88 1.01 11.54
C MET A 22 -11.47 1.20 13.01
N LEU A 23 -10.74 0.23 13.57
CA LEU A 23 -10.25 0.31 14.94
C LEU A 23 -9.28 1.49 15.16
N GLY A 24 -8.44 1.81 14.16
CA GLY A 24 -7.56 2.99 14.20
C GLY A 24 -8.36 4.29 14.31
N ILE A 25 -9.41 4.42 13.49
CA ILE A 25 -10.31 5.58 13.51
C ILE A 25 -11.04 5.66 14.86
N GLU A 26 -11.69 4.58 15.31
CA GLU A 26 -12.48 4.54 16.54
C GLU A 26 -11.66 4.82 17.81
N LYS A 27 -10.39 4.41 17.82
CA LYS A 27 -9.50 4.54 18.99
C LYS A 27 -8.50 5.68 18.88
N GLN A 28 -8.60 6.50 17.83
CA GLN A 28 -7.65 7.59 17.54
C GLN A 28 -6.18 7.11 17.55
N LYS A 29 -5.95 5.92 16.95
CA LYS A 29 -4.61 5.34 16.78
C LYS A 29 -4.20 5.41 15.32
N THR A 30 -2.90 5.49 15.08
CA THR A 30 -2.37 5.34 13.73
C THR A 30 -2.64 3.92 13.22
N PHE A 31 -2.77 3.78 11.90
CA PHE A 31 -2.98 2.47 11.29
C PHE A 31 -1.80 1.52 11.56
N LYS A 32 -0.56 2.05 11.60
CA LYS A 32 0.64 1.30 11.96
C LYS A 32 0.53 0.68 13.37
N GLU A 33 0.16 1.47 14.37
CA GLU A 33 0.02 0.98 15.75
C GLU A 33 -1.00 -0.15 15.86
N VAL A 34 -2.11 -0.04 15.14
CA VAL A 34 -3.16 -1.06 15.14
C VAL A 34 -2.70 -2.34 14.47
N LEU A 35 -2.05 -2.24 13.31
CA LEU A 35 -1.46 -3.39 12.61
C LEU A 35 -0.39 -4.12 13.44
N LEU A 36 0.46 -3.40 14.17
CA LEU A 36 1.47 -4.01 15.05
C LEU A 36 0.86 -4.72 16.26
N ALA A 37 -0.28 -4.24 16.74
CA ALA A 37 -1.00 -4.83 17.86
C ALA A 37 -1.81 -6.07 17.47
N ASP A 38 -2.27 -6.18 16.22
CA ASP A 38 -3.03 -7.34 15.73
C ASP A 38 -2.11 -8.57 15.55
N LYS A 39 -2.42 -9.65 16.26
CA LYS A 39 -1.67 -10.92 16.18
C LYS A 39 -1.82 -11.62 14.83
N ARG A 40 -2.89 -11.39 14.09
CA ARG A 40 -3.06 -11.88 12.71
C ARG A 40 -2.07 -11.21 11.77
N VAL A 41 -1.69 -9.95 12.03
CA VAL A 41 -0.75 -9.21 11.19
C VAL A 41 0.69 -9.43 11.67
N SER A 42 0.97 -9.14 12.94
CA SER A 42 2.33 -9.20 13.52
C SER A 42 2.95 -10.60 13.54
N LYS A 43 2.16 -11.66 13.38
CA LYS A 43 2.67 -13.04 13.23
C LYS A 43 3.29 -13.31 11.86
N VAL A 44 2.87 -12.58 10.82
CA VAL A 44 3.30 -12.82 9.43
C VAL A 44 4.07 -11.66 8.83
N LEU A 45 3.92 -10.44 9.37
CA LEU A 45 4.67 -9.25 8.96
C LEU A 45 5.42 -8.64 10.14
N LYS A 46 6.72 -8.38 9.95
CA LYS A 46 7.56 -7.64 10.90
C LYS A 46 7.30 -6.15 10.77
N GLU A 47 7.69 -5.39 11.80
CA GLU A 47 7.52 -3.94 11.81
C GLU A 47 8.15 -3.25 10.58
N LYS A 48 9.37 -3.65 10.20
CA LYS A 48 10.04 -3.09 9.01
C LYS A 48 9.27 -3.34 7.70
N GLU A 49 8.57 -4.47 7.61
CA GLU A 49 7.75 -4.80 6.45
C GLU A 49 6.46 -3.96 6.44
N ILE A 50 5.86 -3.73 7.61
CA ILE A 50 4.72 -2.82 7.78
C ILE A 50 5.12 -1.38 7.43
N ASP A 51 6.30 -0.92 7.89
CA ASP A 51 6.81 0.41 7.55
C ASP A 51 6.97 0.61 6.05
N ALA A 52 7.57 -0.37 5.36
CA ALA A 52 7.70 -0.34 3.91
C ALA A 52 6.35 -0.31 3.19
N LEU A 53 5.36 -1.08 3.68
CA LEU A 53 4.02 -1.11 3.09
C LEU A 53 3.21 0.19 3.32
N LEU A 54 3.52 0.94 4.38
CA LEU A 54 2.85 2.20 4.71
C LEU A 54 3.56 3.43 4.13
N ASP A 55 4.71 3.25 3.48
CA ASP A 55 5.36 4.32 2.73
C ASP A 55 4.61 4.56 1.41
N ALA A 56 3.80 5.63 1.40
CA ALA A 56 3.01 6.02 0.25
C ALA A 56 3.84 6.30 -1.03
N THR A 57 5.12 6.64 -0.90
CA THR A 57 5.99 6.90 -2.06
C THR A 57 6.31 5.63 -2.85
N THR A 58 6.18 4.47 -2.20
CA THR A 58 6.46 3.15 -2.81
C THR A 58 5.25 2.55 -3.53
N TYR A 59 4.06 3.14 -3.38
CA TYR A 59 2.80 2.58 -3.87
C TYR A 59 2.09 3.46 -4.92
N VAL A 60 2.88 4.08 -5.81
CA VAL A 60 2.39 4.96 -6.89
C VAL A 60 2.13 4.23 -8.22
N GLY A 61 2.37 2.92 -8.27
CA GLY A 61 2.15 2.09 -9.46
C GLY A 61 2.97 2.56 -10.67
N TYR A 62 2.33 2.60 -11.84
CA TYR A 62 2.97 2.99 -13.10
C TYR A 62 3.10 4.51 -13.28
N ALA A 63 2.75 5.33 -12.29
CA ALA A 63 2.75 6.78 -12.45
C ALA A 63 4.07 7.36 -13.00
N PRO A 64 5.26 7.01 -12.47
CA PRO A 64 6.52 7.53 -13.01
C PRO A 64 6.76 7.09 -14.47
N LYS A 65 6.52 5.80 -14.76
CA LYS A 65 6.69 5.22 -16.09
C LYS A 65 5.82 5.91 -17.14
N LEU A 66 4.55 6.20 -16.80
CA LEU A 66 3.62 6.86 -17.71
C LEU A 66 4.05 8.30 -18.01
N VAL A 67 4.61 9.01 -17.02
CA VAL A 67 5.17 10.35 -17.22
C VAL A 67 6.37 10.29 -18.17
N ASP A 68 7.30 9.35 -17.95
CA ASP A 68 8.47 9.17 -18.82
C ASP A 68 8.06 8.83 -20.25
N GLU A 69 7.14 7.87 -20.43
CA GLU A 69 6.59 7.49 -21.74
C GLU A 69 5.92 8.67 -22.45
N PHE A 70 5.25 9.55 -21.70
CA PHE A 70 4.63 10.75 -22.25
C PHE A 70 5.66 11.80 -22.68
N LEU A 71 6.68 12.05 -21.86
CA LEU A 71 7.76 13.00 -22.18
C LEU A 71 8.53 12.57 -23.43
N GLU A 72 8.81 11.27 -23.58
CA GLU A 72 9.47 10.74 -24.79
C GLU A 72 8.58 10.86 -26.04
N LYS A 73 7.27 10.65 -25.92
CA LYS A 73 6.34 10.88 -27.03
C LYS A 73 6.31 12.35 -27.46
N ILE A 74 6.32 13.28 -26.50
CA ILE A 74 6.32 14.72 -26.80
C ILE A 74 7.62 15.14 -27.49
N LYS A 75 8.79 14.71 -27.00
CA LYS A 75 10.09 15.06 -27.62
C LYS A 75 10.16 14.69 -29.11
N ASN A 76 9.49 13.60 -29.48
CA ASN A 76 9.48 13.07 -30.85
C ASN A 76 8.28 13.56 -31.69
N SER A 77 7.35 14.32 -31.10
CA SER A 77 6.16 14.81 -31.79
C SER A 77 6.45 16.07 -32.62
N ALA A 78 5.99 16.08 -33.87
CA ALA A 78 6.04 17.25 -34.75
C ALA A 78 4.99 18.32 -34.39
N ILE A 79 4.01 18.00 -33.54
CA ILE A 79 2.90 18.90 -33.17
C ILE A 79 3.31 19.89 -32.06
N LEU A 80 4.37 19.56 -31.29
CA LEU A 80 4.85 20.36 -30.16
C LEU A 80 6.28 20.91 -30.38
N LYS A 81 6.83 20.78 -31.59
CA LYS A 81 7.97 21.57 -32.06
C LYS A 81 7.48 22.87 -32.66
#